data_AF-A0AAJ4UXT7-F1
#
_entry.id   AF-A0AAJ4UXT7-F1
#
_cell.length_a   1.000
_cell.length_b   1.000
_cell.length_c   1.000
_cell.angle_alpha   90.00
_cell.angle_beta   90.00
_cell.angle_gamma   90.00
#
_symmetry.space_group_name_H-M   'P 1'
#
loop_
_entity.id
_entity.type
_entity.pdbx_description
1 polymer ?
#
loop_
_entity_poly.entity_id
_entity_poly.type
_entity_poly.pdbx_seq_one_letter_code
_entity_poly.pdbx_strand_id
1 'polypeptide(L)'
;MKLFEEFKELILRGEYYEAHEVLEEYWHTIRKTNHPFKNAYRGFINAAVAMELKKRGRDNYKKVWATYEKYKYLYVQKPEFVELMEFLDSKRPF
;
A
#
# COMPACT_ATOMS: atom_id res chain seq x y z
N MET A 1 -10.19 -6.41 8.50
CA MET A 1 -10.76 -5.10 8.87
C MET A 1 -9.78 -4.24 9.66
N LYS A 2 -9.36 -4.59 10.90
CA LYS A 2 -8.46 -3.71 11.70
C LYS A 2 -7.18 -3.24 10.99
N LEU A 3 -6.50 -4.13 10.26
CA LEU A 3 -5.23 -3.81 9.61
C LEU A 3 -5.33 -2.69 8.55
N PHE A 4 -6.39 -2.69 7.74
CA PHE A 4 -6.58 -1.65 6.72
C PHE A 4 -7.10 -0.35 7.29
N GLU A 5 -7.89 -0.40 8.37
CA GLU A 5 -8.26 0.83 9.09
C GLU A 5 -7.05 1.50 9.71
N GLU A 6 -6.22 0.75 10.44
CA GLU A 6 -4.98 1.28 11.02
C GLU A 6 -4.04 1.85 9.95
N PHE A 7 -3.87 1.13 8.84
CA PHE A 7 -3.14 1.62 7.68
C PHE A 7 -3.70 2.96 7.17
N LYS A 8 -5.02 3.06 6.94
CA LYS A 8 -5.68 4.30 6.49
C LYS A 8 -5.47 5.45 7.47
N GLU A 9 -5.61 5.21 8.78
CA GLU A 9 -5.38 6.21 9.82
C GLU A 9 -3.94 6.74 9.82
N LEU A 10 -2.95 5.87 9.62
CA LEU A 10 -1.54 6.25 9.51
C LEU A 10 -1.27 7.07 8.23
N ILE A 11 -1.86 6.68 7.09
CA ILE A 11 -1.81 7.47 5.86
C ILE A 11 -2.39 8.88 6.10
N LEU A 12 -3.54 8.99 6.77
CA LEU A 12 -4.18 10.28 7.08
C LEU A 12 -3.32 11.17 7.99
N ARG A 13 -2.55 10.58 8.91
CA ARG A 13 -1.61 11.29 9.79
C ARG A 13 -0.27 11.63 9.12
N GLY A 14 -0.03 11.14 7.90
CA GLY A 14 1.25 11.29 7.23
C GLY A 14 2.36 10.41 7.81
N GLU A 15 2.00 9.40 8.59
CA GLU A 15 2.87 8.38 9.20
C GLU A 15 3.07 7.22 8.21
N TYR A 16 3.62 7.54 7.03
CA TYR A 16 3.72 6.58 5.91
C TYR A 16 4.76 5.48 6.14
N TYR A 17 5.78 5.74 6.97
CA TYR A 17 6.73 4.73 7.38
C TYR A 17 6.02 3.67 8.23
N GLU A 18 5.30 4.10 9.24
CA GLU A 18 4.52 3.24 10.13
C GLU A 18 3.42 2.50 9.33
N ALA A 19 2.76 3.17 8.38
CA ALA A 19 1.75 2.56 7.54
C ALA A 19 2.28 1.34 6.77
N HIS A 20 3.46 1.43 6.12
CA HIS A 20 3.95 0.29 5.35
C HIS A 20 4.37 -0.89 6.26
N GLU A 21 4.92 -0.63 7.44
CA GLU A 21 5.29 -1.67 8.42
C GLU A 21 4.07 -2.50 8.85
N VAL A 22 2.91 -1.86 9.11
CA VAL A 22 1.66 -2.54 9.49
C VAL A 22 1.27 -3.61 8.45
N LEU A 23 1.30 -3.27 7.16
CA LEU A 23 0.98 -4.25 6.11
C LEU A 23 2.14 -5.22 5.83
N GLU A 24 3.38 -4.79 6.02
CA GLU A 24 4.57 -5.59 5.80
C GLU A 24 4.69 -6.74 6.80
N GLU A 25 4.32 -6.53 8.07
CA GLU A 25 4.28 -7.57 9.08
C GLU A 25 3.41 -8.76 8.63
N TYR A 26 2.18 -8.49 8.21
CA TYR A 26 1.31 -9.53 7.66
C TYR A 26 1.86 -10.08 6.35
N TRP A 27 2.34 -9.22 5.43
CA TRP A 27 2.88 -9.65 4.15
C TRP A 27 4.07 -10.62 4.30
N HIS A 28 4.92 -10.43 5.30
CA HIS A 28 6.03 -11.34 5.61
C HIS A 28 5.58 -12.77 5.89
N THR A 29 4.41 -12.96 6.50
CA THR A 29 3.84 -14.30 6.76
C THR A 29 3.39 -15.01 5.48
N ILE A 30 3.02 -14.27 4.42
CA ILE A 30 2.45 -14.83 3.19
C ILE A 30 3.35 -14.72 1.95
N ARG A 31 4.39 -13.88 1.96
CA ARG A 31 5.18 -13.54 0.74
C ARG A 31 5.90 -14.74 0.11
N LYS A 32 6.27 -15.74 0.91
CA LYS A 32 6.96 -16.96 0.47
C LYS A 32 6.01 -18.13 0.18
N THR A 33 4.70 -17.93 0.25
CA THR A 33 3.70 -18.98 0.01
C THR A 33 2.98 -18.77 -1.33
N ASN A 34 2.03 -19.67 -1.64
CA ASN A 34 1.12 -19.54 -2.79
C ASN A 34 -0.10 -18.67 -2.49
N HIS A 35 -0.05 -17.82 -1.46
CA HIS A 35 -1.17 -16.95 -1.10
C HIS A 35 -1.56 -16.03 -2.28
N PRO A 36 -2.83 -16.07 -2.74
CA PRO A 36 -3.24 -15.42 -3.98
C PRO A 36 -3.07 -13.89 -3.94
N PHE A 37 -3.14 -13.30 -2.76
CA PHE A 37 -3.11 -11.84 -2.59
C PHE A 37 -1.77 -11.27 -2.12
N LYS A 38 -0.69 -12.06 -2.03
CA LYS A 38 0.61 -11.54 -1.57
C LYS A 38 1.12 -10.34 -2.38
N ASN A 39 0.79 -10.30 -3.67
CA ASN A 39 1.17 -9.19 -4.54
C ASN A 39 0.25 -7.96 -4.37
N ALA A 40 -1.00 -8.15 -3.96
CA ALA A 40 -1.89 -7.03 -3.63
C ALA A 40 -1.35 -6.25 -2.41
N TYR A 41 -1.02 -6.97 -1.33
CA TYR A 41 -0.37 -6.39 -0.14
C TYR A 41 0.94 -5.68 -0.50
N ARG A 42 1.79 -6.32 -1.32
CA ARG A 42 3.01 -5.67 -1.82
C ARG A 42 2.71 -4.34 -2.51
N GLY A 43 1.66 -4.25 -3.32
CA GLY A 43 1.28 -3.01 -3.96
C GLY A 43 0.84 -1.94 -2.94
N PHE A 44 -0.02 -2.27 -1.97
CA PHE A 44 -0.44 -1.31 -0.93
C PHE A 44 0.74 -0.80 -0.08
N ILE A 45 1.66 -1.70 0.29
CA ILE A 45 2.92 -1.34 0.96
C ILE A 45 3.71 -0.33 0.11
N ASN A 46 3.84 -0.57 -1.20
CA ASN A 46 4.55 0.34 -2.09
C ASN A 46 3.85 1.71 -2.24
N ALA A 47 2.52 1.79 -2.08
CA ALA A 47 1.84 3.08 -2.07
C ALA A 47 2.29 3.93 -0.87
N ALA A 48 2.34 3.34 0.34
CA ALA A 48 2.85 4.01 1.53
C ALA A 48 4.34 4.37 1.41
N VAL A 49 5.18 3.45 0.92
CA VAL A 49 6.61 3.73 0.67
C VAL A 49 6.80 4.88 -0.32
N ALA A 50 6.01 4.95 -1.38
CA ALA A 50 6.06 6.05 -2.34
C ALA A 50 5.68 7.40 -1.70
N MET A 51 4.65 7.43 -0.85
CA MET A 51 4.30 8.63 -0.08
C MET A 51 5.43 9.06 0.86
N GLU A 52 6.08 8.11 1.56
CA GLU A 52 7.21 8.39 2.44
C GLU A 52 8.42 8.93 1.67
N LEU A 53 8.75 8.34 0.51
CA LEU A 53 9.82 8.83 -0.35
C LEU A 53 9.55 10.26 -0.83
N LYS A 54 8.30 10.57 -1.22
CA LYS A 54 7.91 11.94 -1.58
C LYS A 54 8.05 12.89 -0.40
N LYS A 55 7.56 12.52 0.78
CA LYS A 55 7.69 13.30 2.03
C LYS A 55 9.15 13.63 2.35
N ARG A 56 10.07 12.70 2.06
CA ARG A 56 11.53 12.85 2.24
C ARG A 56 12.25 13.54 1.07
N GLY A 57 11.54 14.03 0.05
CA GLY A 57 12.14 14.69 -1.11
C GLY A 57 13.00 13.76 -1.99
N ARG A 58 12.67 12.47 -2.06
CA ARG A 58 13.37 11.49 -2.91
C ARG A 58 12.65 11.34 -4.25
N ASP A 59 13.38 11.33 -5.36
CA ASP A 59 12.80 11.36 -6.73
C ASP A 59 12.25 10.03 -7.24
N ASN A 60 12.64 8.91 -6.63
CA ASN A 60 12.24 7.57 -7.07
C ASN A 60 10.79 7.18 -6.69
N TYR A 61 10.06 8.03 -5.93
CA TYR A 61 8.69 7.76 -5.46
C TYR A 61 7.71 7.37 -6.58
N LYS A 62 7.78 8.01 -7.76
CA LYS A 62 6.90 7.69 -8.90
C LYS A 62 7.09 6.26 -9.39
N LYS A 63 8.33 5.76 -9.41
CA LYS A 63 8.66 4.38 -9.80
C LYS A 63 8.11 3.37 -8.78
N VAL A 64 8.14 3.73 -7.49
CA VAL A 64 7.57 2.91 -6.42
C VAL A 64 6.04 2.90 -6.52
N TRP A 65 5.40 4.05 -6.77
CA TRP A 65 3.96 4.15 -7.01
C TRP A 65 3.50 3.31 -8.21
N ALA A 66 4.28 3.25 -9.28
CA ALA A 66 3.97 2.40 -10.43
C ALA A 66 3.92 0.90 -10.06
N THR A 67 4.60 0.47 -9.00
CA THR A 67 4.49 -0.91 -8.48
C THR A 67 3.15 -1.15 -7.79
N TYR A 68 2.62 -0.14 -7.09
CA TYR A 68 1.24 -0.17 -6.57
C TYR A 68 0.24 -0.28 -7.73
N GLU A 69 0.36 0.58 -8.75
CA GLU A 69 -0.56 0.60 -9.90
C GLU A 69 -0.54 -0.71 -10.70
N LYS A 70 0.64 -1.34 -10.83
CA LYS A 70 0.81 -2.63 -11.50
C LYS A 70 -0.12 -3.70 -10.94
N TYR A 71 -0.46 -3.66 -9.65
CA TYR A 71 -1.27 -4.68 -9.00
C TYR A 71 -2.76 -4.35 -8.92
N LYS A 72 -3.25 -3.29 -9.59
CA LYS A 72 -4.68 -2.90 -9.59
C LYS A 72 -5.64 -4.04 -9.99
N TYR A 73 -5.21 -4.90 -10.91
CA TYR A 73 -5.99 -6.08 -11.32
C TYR A 73 -6.20 -7.11 -10.19
N LEU A 74 -5.40 -7.07 -9.12
CA LEU A 74 -5.58 -7.91 -7.93
C LEU A 74 -6.55 -7.29 -6.92
N TYR A 75 -6.68 -5.97 -6.91
CA TYR A 75 -7.52 -5.27 -5.92
C TYR A 75 -9.01 -5.49 -6.18
N VAL A 76 -9.43 -5.53 -7.44
CA VAL A 76 -10.82 -5.75 -7.83
C VAL A 76 -11.40 -7.12 -7.44
N GLN A 77 -10.56 -8.04 -6.93
CA GLN A 77 -11.00 -9.36 -6.49
C GLN A 77 -11.64 -9.35 -5.09
N LYS A 78 -11.55 -8.24 -4.35
CA LYS A 78 -12.02 -8.12 -2.98
C LYS A 78 -12.61 -6.74 -2.68
N PRO A 79 -13.81 -6.62 -2.09
CA PRO A 79 -14.40 -5.33 -1.75
C PRO A 79 -13.47 -4.46 -0.86
N GLU A 80 -12.83 -5.06 0.15
CA GLU A 80 -11.94 -4.33 1.06
C GLU A 80 -10.67 -3.80 0.36
N PHE A 81 -10.24 -4.45 -0.72
CA PHE A 81 -9.09 -3.98 -1.51
C PHE A 81 -9.49 -2.87 -2.47
N VAL A 82 -10.71 -2.93 -3.01
CA VAL A 82 -11.27 -1.85 -3.83
C VAL A 82 -11.38 -0.57 -2.99
N GLU A 83 -11.96 -0.66 -1.80
CA GLU A 83 -12.06 0.47 -0.87
C GLU A 83 -10.69 1.07 -0.55
N LEU A 84 -9.70 0.23 -0.23
CA LEU A 84 -8.34 0.69 0.05
C LEU A 84 -7.65 1.31 -1.17
N MET A 85 -7.86 0.74 -2.36
CA MET A 85 -7.34 1.28 -3.63
C MET A 85 -7.94 2.66 -3.91
N GLU A 86 -9.26 2.83 -3.79
CA GLU A 86 -9.94 4.11 -3.99
C GLU A 86 -9.45 5.16 -3.00
N PHE A 87 -9.31 4.78 -1.73
CA PHE A 87 -8.70 5.63 -0.72
C PHE A 87 -7.28 6.06 -1.12
N LEU A 88 -6.40 5.13 -1.48
CA LEU A 88 -5.02 5.43 -1.85
C LEU A 88 -4.92 6.28 -3.13
N ASP A 89 -5.74 6.00 -4.13
CA ASP A 89 -5.81 6.78 -5.36
C ASP A 89 -6.21 8.24 -5.08
N SER A 90 -7.09 8.48 -4.09
CA SER A 90 -7.43 9.84 -3.62
C SER A 90 -6.28 10.58 -2.93
N LYS A 91 -5.21 9.86 -2.56
CA LYS A 91 -4.02 10.39 -1.85
C LYS A 91 -2.76 10.35 -2.72
N ARG A 92 -2.91 10.23 -4.04
CA ARG A 92 -1.76 10.18 -4.96
C ARG A 92 -0.79 11.34 -4.69
N PRO A 93 0.53 11.08 -4.50
CA PRO A 93 1.48 12.09 -4.06
C PRO A 93 2.00 13.02 -5.18
N PHE A 94 1.32 13.08 -6.34
CA PHE A 94 1.69 13.89 -7.52
C PHE A 94 0.55 13.99 -8.55
#